data_AF-A0A5R9M5S9-F1
#
_entry.id   AF-A0A5R9M5S9-F1
#
_cell.length_a   1.000
_cell.length_b   1.000
_cell.length_c   1.000
_cell.angle_alpha   90.00
_cell.angle_beta   90.00
_cell.angle_gamma   90.00
#
_symmetry.space_group_name_H-M   'P 1'
#
loop_
_entity.id
_entity.type
_entity.pdbx_description
1 polymer ?
#
loop_
_entity_poly.entity_id
_entity_poly.type
_entity_poly.pdbx_seq_one_letter_code
_entity_poly.pdbx_strand_id
1 'polypeptide(L)'
;MTDTDDYTQQDDDALFVLTAAMLTPAQFPSVLADDYPQACEVLGLEPARDGYGLLFGQDGGGARWTVAITDTALVACALAAWDCGLEYDLSPDERYVAAALPGWPLPVAVAAPGVPDPHDPSEEEGGRPPLAPPDLETWGGAQRRLGADEIALRWWAWREQLTDDAVDEVAAGDEATTEDAPAPEDGAPGDATAGDEATGEATAPDAAPDAEAATDEAPTDEDATGNASADEDATDDAVGSDDAGTVALAVHHAGVRRALESAEAYLSSPPPPGRVRAAHGAVRADGPGWSLVARTDDMAFVLLDEEPGEVHPVRRGPALPALLDALDRLAARPV
;
A
#
# COMPACT_ATOMS: atom_id res chain seq x y z
N MET A 1 15.80 30.16 49.63
CA MET A 1 15.73 28.70 49.48
C MET A 1 14.38 28.48 48.83
N THR A 2 14.36 28.66 47.52
CA THR A 2 13.16 28.79 46.69
C THR A 2 13.45 28.01 45.43
N ASP A 3 12.65 26.97 45.24
CA ASP A 3 12.28 26.29 44.00
C ASP A 3 13.24 26.44 42.83
N THR A 4 14.15 25.48 42.69
CA THR A 4 14.88 25.25 41.42
C THR A 4 14.70 23.81 40.93
N ASP A 5 14.00 22.95 41.68
CA ASP A 5 13.86 21.52 41.36
C ASP A 5 12.59 21.18 40.57
N ASP A 6 11.72 22.15 40.24
CA ASP A 6 10.47 21.92 39.48
C ASP A 6 10.64 22.02 37.95
N TYR A 7 11.74 22.64 37.47
CA TYR A 7 11.95 22.87 36.03
C TYR A 7 12.50 21.68 35.26
N THR A 8 13.16 20.72 35.91
CA THR A 8 13.74 19.54 35.23
C THR A 8 12.76 18.38 35.13
N GLN A 9 11.75 18.34 35.99
CA GLN A 9 10.79 17.24 36.03
C GLN A 9 9.71 17.36 34.94
N GLN A 10 9.47 18.57 34.42
CA GLN A 10 8.58 18.79 33.28
C GLN A 10 9.17 18.36 31.92
N ASP A 11 10.50 18.34 31.77
CA ASP A 11 11.17 17.93 30.54
C ASP A 11 11.32 16.40 30.41
N ASP A 12 11.37 15.67 31.53
CA ASP A 12 11.49 14.20 31.53
C ASP A 12 10.22 13.53 30.99
N ASP A 13 9.03 14.08 31.26
CA ASP A 13 7.75 13.57 30.77
C ASP A 13 7.37 14.11 29.36
N ALA A 14 8.19 15.01 28.78
CA ALA A 14 7.91 15.60 27.48
C ALA A 14 8.24 14.62 26.35
N LEU A 15 7.29 14.41 25.43
CA LEU A 15 7.52 13.60 24.24
C LEU A 15 8.17 14.44 23.13
N PHE A 16 9.43 14.13 22.83
CA PHE A 16 10.13 14.64 21.65
C PHE A 16 9.70 13.84 20.41
N VAL A 17 8.77 14.38 19.64
CA VAL A 17 8.23 13.75 18.43
C VAL A 17 9.30 13.71 17.33
N LEU A 18 9.59 12.51 16.84
CA LEU A 18 10.57 12.27 15.79
C LEU A 18 9.93 12.05 14.43
N THR A 19 8.77 11.39 14.40
CA THR A 19 7.97 11.20 13.17
C THR A 19 6.53 10.83 13.53
N ALA A 20 5.68 10.71 12.52
CA ALA A 20 4.27 10.36 12.67
C ALA A 20 3.80 9.44 11.53
N ALA A 21 2.65 8.80 11.73
CA ALA A 21 1.94 8.05 10.70
C ALA A 21 0.43 8.19 10.86
N MET A 22 -0.31 8.02 9.78
CA MET A 22 -1.76 7.88 9.83
C MET A 22 -2.12 6.47 10.30
N LEU A 23 -3.18 6.33 11.09
CA LEU A 23 -3.84 5.06 11.41
C LEU A 23 -5.33 5.22 11.10
N THR A 24 -5.69 5.09 9.83
CA THR A 24 -7.04 5.30 9.30
C THR A 24 -7.46 4.10 8.45
N PRO A 25 -8.75 3.94 8.17
CA PRO A 25 -9.21 2.95 7.20
C PRO A 25 -8.53 3.07 5.82
N ALA A 26 -8.17 4.27 5.37
CA ALA A 26 -7.54 4.46 4.07
C ALA A 26 -6.02 4.23 4.10
N GLN A 27 -5.37 4.48 5.25
CA GLN A 27 -3.91 4.51 5.36
C GLN A 27 -3.49 4.18 6.80
N PHE A 28 -2.64 3.15 6.93
CA PHE A 28 -1.98 2.78 8.18
C PHE A 28 -0.68 2.00 7.89
N PRO A 29 0.26 1.91 8.84
CA PRO A 29 1.46 1.08 8.69
C PRO A 29 1.08 -0.39 8.51
N SER A 30 1.25 -0.92 7.30
CA SER A 30 0.83 -2.29 6.95
C SER A 30 1.51 -3.35 7.80
N VAL A 31 2.66 -3.03 8.42
CA VAL A 31 3.34 -3.92 9.35
C VAL A 31 2.45 -4.34 10.53
N LEU A 32 1.53 -3.48 10.96
CA LEU A 32 0.68 -3.71 12.12
C LEU A 32 -0.32 -4.85 11.90
N ALA A 33 -0.93 -4.92 10.71
CA ALA A 33 -2.04 -5.84 10.44
C ALA A 33 -2.42 -5.88 8.95
N ASP A 34 -3.34 -6.78 8.59
CA ASP A 34 -3.92 -6.87 7.24
C ASP A 34 -5.03 -5.83 6.99
N ASP A 35 -5.66 -5.33 8.06
CA ASP A 35 -6.74 -4.35 7.98
C ASP A 35 -6.74 -3.39 9.18
N TYR A 36 -7.53 -2.32 9.07
CA TYR A 36 -7.58 -1.26 10.05
C TYR A 36 -8.10 -1.72 11.43
N PRO A 37 -9.19 -2.51 11.53
CA PRO A 37 -9.64 -3.03 12.82
C PRO A 37 -8.59 -3.87 13.55
N GLN A 38 -7.91 -4.78 12.83
CA GLN A 38 -6.85 -5.58 13.43
C GLN A 38 -5.64 -4.72 13.84
N ALA A 39 -5.30 -3.66 13.09
CA ALA A 39 -4.25 -2.72 13.49
C ALA A 39 -4.61 -1.98 14.79
N CYS A 40 -5.88 -1.60 14.95
CA CYS A 40 -6.37 -0.99 16.19
C CYS A 40 -6.30 -1.98 17.36
N GLU A 41 -6.66 -3.24 17.15
CA GLU A 41 -6.61 -4.30 18.16
C GLU A 41 -5.19 -4.50 18.70
N VAL A 42 -4.17 -4.55 17.83
CA VAL A 42 -2.75 -4.65 18.22
C VAL A 42 -2.33 -3.52 19.16
N LEU A 43 -2.86 -2.32 18.92
CA LEU A 43 -2.59 -1.13 19.72
C LEU A 43 -3.50 -1.00 20.95
N GLY A 44 -4.51 -1.86 21.09
CA GLY A 44 -5.51 -1.78 22.16
C GLY A 44 -6.49 -0.62 21.99
N LEU A 45 -6.76 -0.22 20.75
CA LEU A 45 -7.67 0.86 20.38
C LEU A 45 -8.98 0.30 19.83
N GLU A 46 -10.08 1.00 20.08
CA GLU A 46 -11.35 0.74 19.39
C GLU A 46 -11.27 1.33 17.97
N PRO A 47 -11.68 0.61 16.91
CA PRO A 47 -11.71 1.15 15.55
C PRO A 47 -12.61 2.39 15.46
N ALA A 48 -12.03 3.53 15.10
CA ALA A 48 -12.72 4.80 14.94
C ALA A 48 -12.92 5.12 13.46
N ARG A 49 -14.07 5.73 13.11
CA ARG A 49 -14.39 6.09 11.73
C ARG A 49 -13.35 7.02 11.09
N ASP A 50 -12.92 8.03 11.85
CA ASP A 50 -11.96 9.03 11.38
C ASP A 50 -10.50 8.58 11.59
N GLY A 51 -10.30 7.43 12.24
CA GLY A 51 -8.98 6.90 12.57
C GLY A 51 -8.29 7.62 13.73
N TYR A 52 -6.98 7.43 13.78
CA TYR A 52 -6.04 8.03 14.72
C TYR A 52 -4.82 8.57 13.98
N GLY A 53 -4.15 9.55 14.55
CA GLY A 53 -2.78 9.89 14.23
C GLY A 53 -1.83 9.16 15.18
N LEU A 54 -0.76 8.57 14.68
CA LEU A 54 0.29 7.98 15.48
C LEU A 54 1.50 8.90 15.50
N LEU A 55 2.01 9.21 16.69
CA LEU A 55 3.24 9.94 16.92
C LEU A 55 4.27 8.98 17.48
N PHE A 56 5.49 9.06 16.98
CA PHE A 56 6.62 8.26 17.44
C PHE A 56 7.68 9.21 17.97
N GLY A 57 8.01 9.06 19.25
CA GLY A 57 8.93 9.97 19.92
C GLY A 57 9.71 9.33 21.05
N GLN A 58 10.59 10.12 21.64
CA GLN A 58 11.35 9.78 22.84
C GLN A 58 10.93 10.68 23.99
N ASP A 59 10.97 10.16 25.22
CA ASP A 59 10.94 11.00 26.41
C ASP A 59 12.35 11.58 26.73
N GLY A 60 12.47 12.40 27.77
CA GLY A 60 13.75 12.98 28.19
C GLY A 60 14.80 11.94 28.61
N GLY A 61 14.36 10.76 29.03
CA GLY A 61 15.22 9.62 29.35
C GLY A 61 15.73 8.86 28.13
N GLY A 62 15.16 9.11 26.94
CA GLY A 62 15.44 8.41 25.70
C GLY A 62 14.55 7.18 25.47
N ALA A 63 13.58 6.92 26.35
CA ALA A 63 12.65 5.81 26.19
C ALA A 63 11.67 6.11 25.04
N ARG A 64 11.40 5.08 24.24
CA ARG A 64 10.60 5.20 23.01
C ARG A 64 9.12 5.02 23.30
N TRP A 65 8.30 5.92 22.74
CA TRP A 65 6.85 5.88 22.88
C TRP A 65 6.13 6.04 21.55
N THR A 66 5.02 5.31 21.40
CA THR A 66 4.02 5.51 20.35
C THR A 66 2.78 6.13 20.98
N VAL A 67 2.39 7.33 20.56
CA VAL A 67 1.19 8.02 21.05
C VAL A 67 0.13 8.04 19.96
N ALA A 68 -1.04 7.49 20.26
CA ALA A 68 -2.21 7.56 19.39
C ALA A 68 -3.08 8.76 19.77
N ILE A 69 -3.38 9.63 18.82
CA ILE A 69 -4.26 10.79 19.01
C ILE A 69 -5.49 10.73 18.11
N THR A 70 -6.59 11.30 18.59
CA THR A 70 -7.87 11.37 17.86
C THR A 70 -7.93 12.51 16.84
N ASP A 71 -7.07 13.52 16.96
CA ASP A 71 -6.99 14.61 15.98
C ASP A 71 -6.10 14.19 14.78
N THR A 72 -6.74 13.54 13.81
CA THR A 72 -6.06 13.08 12.59
C THR A 72 -5.69 14.22 11.65
N ALA A 73 -6.39 15.35 11.72
CA ALA A 73 -6.11 16.52 10.90
C ALA A 73 -4.78 17.17 11.31
N LEU A 74 -4.50 17.24 12.62
CA LEU A 74 -3.22 17.71 13.14
C LEU A 74 -2.04 16.92 12.57
N VAL A 75 -2.12 15.57 12.60
CA VAL A 75 -1.06 14.70 12.06
C VAL A 75 -0.94 14.82 10.54
N ALA A 76 -2.07 14.84 9.82
CA ALA A 76 -2.06 15.02 8.37
C ALA A 76 -1.42 16.35 7.94
N CYS A 77 -1.68 17.44 8.67
CA CYS A 77 -1.03 18.73 8.43
C CYS A 77 0.48 18.69 8.69
N ALA A 78 0.92 18.04 9.77
CA ALA A 78 2.34 17.88 10.08
C ALA A 78 3.07 17.09 9.00
N LEU A 79 2.52 15.93 8.60
CA LEU A 79 3.08 15.10 7.53
C LEU A 79 3.20 15.89 6.22
N ALA A 80 2.13 16.58 5.80
CA ALA A 80 2.15 17.36 4.57
C ALA A 80 3.18 18.51 4.60
N ALA A 81 3.37 19.15 5.78
CA ALA A 81 4.39 20.17 5.94
C ALA A 81 5.80 19.59 5.82
N TRP A 82 6.09 18.48 6.51
CA TRP A 82 7.38 17.81 6.45
C TRP A 82 7.71 17.26 5.06
N ASP A 83 6.73 16.71 4.34
CA ASP A 83 6.88 16.25 2.95
C ASP A 83 7.26 17.40 2.00
N CYS A 84 6.84 18.63 2.33
CA CYS A 84 7.23 19.84 1.60
C CYS A 84 8.54 20.47 2.11
N GLY A 85 9.20 19.87 3.10
CA GLY A 85 10.41 20.41 3.74
C GLY A 85 10.14 21.63 4.64
N LEU A 86 8.90 21.82 5.09
CA LEU A 86 8.52 22.89 6.00
C LEU A 86 8.60 22.39 7.45
N GLU A 87 9.07 23.25 8.34
CA GLU A 87 9.02 23.00 9.77
C GLU A 87 7.56 23.03 10.25
N TYR A 88 7.20 22.06 11.09
CA TYR A 88 5.91 21.98 11.76
C TYR A 88 6.12 21.40 13.16
N ASP A 89 5.67 22.13 14.18
CA ASP A 89 5.72 21.69 15.57
C ASP A 89 4.49 20.84 15.88
N LEU A 90 4.69 19.52 15.95
CA LEU A 90 3.64 18.56 16.26
C LEU A 90 3.58 18.31 17.77
N SER A 91 2.83 19.15 18.46
CA SER A 91 2.63 19.07 19.92
C SER A 91 1.13 18.91 20.24
N PRO A 92 0.62 17.67 20.33
CA PRO A 92 -0.80 17.43 20.59
C PRO A 92 -1.21 17.81 22.01
N ASP A 93 -2.43 18.34 22.16
CA ASP A 93 -3.06 18.53 23.47
C ASP A 93 -3.45 17.18 24.08
N GLU A 94 -3.19 16.99 25.39
CA GLU A 94 -3.46 15.76 26.14
C GLU A 94 -4.90 15.25 25.96
N ARG A 95 -5.87 16.15 25.75
CA ARG A 95 -7.29 15.77 25.55
C ARG A 95 -7.52 14.93 24.29
N TYR A 96 -6.61 14.98 23.33
CA TYR A 96 -6.70 14.22 22.09
C TYR A 96 -5.96 12.88 22.17
N VAL A 97 -5.15 12.67 23.21
CA VAL A 97 -4.41 11.42 23.41
C VAL A 97 -5.38 10.29 23.76
N ALA A 98 -5.45 9.30 22.87
CA ALA A 98 -6.23 8.09 23.07
C ALA A 98 -5.43 7.00 23.79
N ALA A 99 -4.14 6.88 23.49
CA ALA A 99 -3.24 5.94 24.14
C ALA A 99 -1.78 6.39 24.03
N ALA A 100 -0.98 6.03 25.04
CA ALA A 100 0.48 6.06 25.00
C ALA A 100 0.99 4.63 25.19
N LEU A 101 1.80 4.15 24.26
CA LEU A 101 2.24 2.77 24.17
C LEU A 101 3.78 2.72 24.19
N PRO A 102 4.39 1.84 25.00
CA PRO A 102 5.83 1.69 25.02
C PRO A 102 6.33 1.14 23.68
N GLY A 103 7.51 1.58 23.24
CA GLY A 103 8.17 1.11 22.03
C GLY A 103 7.50 1.56 20.72
N TRP A 104 8.09 1.18 19.59
CA TRP A 104 7.66 1.56 18.25
C TRP A 104 7.38 0.34 17.36
N PRO A 105 6.33 0.39 16.51
CA PRO A 105 6.03 -0.69 15.57
C PRO A 105 6.92 -0.67 14.31
N LEU A 106 7.81 0.32 14.18
CA LEU A 106 8.63 0.57 12.99
C LEU A 106 10.10 0.80 13.38
N PRO A 107 11.06 0.36 12.54
CA PRO A 107 12.48 0.54 12.82
C PRO A 107 12.88 2.00 12.66
N VAL A 108 13.55 2.58 13.64
CA VAL A 108 14.13 3.93 13.55
C VAL A 108 15.51 3.98 14.20
N ALA A 109 16.40 4.72 13.53
CA ALA A 109 17.81 4.87 13.87
C ALA A 109 18.18 6.30 14.29
N VAL A 110 17.21 7.21 14.44
CA VAL A 110 17.45 8.60 14.83
C VAL A 110 17.05 8.84 16.28
N ALA A 111 17.80 9.74 16.94
CA ALA A 111 17.55 10.17 18.30
C ALA A 111 17.21 11.67 18.33
N ALA A 112 16.38 12.08 19.29
CA ALA A 112 16.10 13.48 19.54
C ALA A 112 17.40 14.20 19.97
N PRO A 113 17.67 15.41 19.44
CA PRO A 113 18.88 16.15 19.79
C PRO A 113 18.98 16.41 21.30
N GLY A 114 20.10 16.00 21.91
CA GLY A 114 20.36 16.24 23.34
C GLY A 114 19.71 15.22 24.29
N VAL A 115 18.98 14.23 23.77
CA VAL A 115 18.37 13.13 24.52
C VAL A 115 19.30 11.89 24.46
N PRO A 116 19.31 11.01 25.48
CA PRO A 116 20.03 9.74 25.43
C PRO A 116 19.64 8.84 24.25
N ASP A 117 20.47 7.81 24.01
CA ASP A 117 20.24 6.84 22.94
C ASP A 117 18.85 6.18 23.07
N PRO A 118 18.10 6.01 21.95
CA PRO A 118 16.77 5.43 21.97
C PRO A 118 16.77 4.01 22.52
N HIS A 119 15.88 3.72 23.48
CA HIS A 119 15.69 2.40 24.05
C HIS A 119 14.21 2.10 24.31
N ASP A 120 13.85 0.82 24.38
CA ASP A 120 12.49 0.44 24.78
C ASP A 120 12.31 0.57 26.29
N PRO A 121 11.18 1.16 26.74
CA PRO A 121 10.78 1.11 28.14
C PRO A 121 10.64 -0.34 28.61
N SER A 122 10.83 -0.59 29.91
CA SER A 122 10.54 -1.90 30.49
C SER A 122 9.02 -2.18 30.50
N GLU A 123 8.62 -3.45 30.59
CA GLU A 123 7.19 -3.82 30.67
C GLU A 123 6.50 -3.23 31.91
N GLU A 124 7.25 -3.03 33.00
CA GLU A 124 6.74 -2.43 34.24
C GLU A 124 6.46 -0.93 34.04
N GLU A 125 7.37 -0.21 33.37
CA GLU A 125 7.20 1.21 33.04
C GLU A 125 6.08 1.43 32.01
N GLY A 126 6.01 0.58 30.98
CA GLY A 126 5.04 0.71 29.90
C GLY A 126 3.68 0.05 30.16
N GLY A 127 3.55 -0.72 31.23
CA GLY A 127 2.33 -1.49 31.57
C GLY A 127 1.98 -2.62 30.58
N ARG A 128 2.81 -2.84 29.56
CA ARG A 128 2.70 -3.87 28.52
C ARG A 128 4.06 -4.10 27.85
N PRO A 129 4.24 -5.22 27.13
CA PRO A 129 5.38 -5.38 26.24
C PRO A 129 5.51 -4.22 25.24
N PRO A 130 6.71 -3.65 25.05
CA PRO A 130 6.98 -2.64 24.04
C PRO A 130 6.56 -3.09 22.65
N LEU A 131 5.98 -2.18 21.87
CA LEU A 131 5.86 -2.35 20.43
C LEU A 131 7.28 -2.46 19.87
N ALA A 132 7.49 -3.48 19.05
CA ALA A 132 8.75 -3.71 18.38
C ALA A 132 8.51 -3.83 16.88
N PRO A 133 9.50 -3.44 16.04
CA PRO A 133 9.48 -3.77 14.63
C PRO A 133 9.36 -5.28 14.42
N PRO A 134 8.83 -5.73 13.27
CA PRO A 134 8.73 -7.15 12.96
C PRO A 134 10.13 -7.79 12.87
N ASP A 135 10.22 -9.05 13.27
CA ASP A 135 11.44 -9.86 13.14
C ASP A 135 11.77 -10.13 11.67
N LEU A 136 12.82 -9.50 11.13
CA LEU A 136 13.17 -9.66 9.72
C LEU A 136 13.78 -11.03 9.37
N GLU A 137 14.15 -11.85 10.36
CA GLU A 137 14.76 -13.18 10.13
C GLU A 137 13.72 -14.26 9.79
N THR A 138 12.46 -14.04 10.16
CA THR A 138 11.37 -14.99 9.94
C THR A 138 10.37 -14.42 8.94
N TRP A 139 10.16 -15.13 7.83
CA TRP A 139 9.09 -14.73 6.91
C TRP A 139 7.72 -14.94 7.54
N GLY A 140 6.88 -13.91 7.45
CA GLY A 140 5.49 -13.93 7.86
C GLY A 140 4.72 -12.76 7.26
N GLY A 141 3.49 -12.55 7.78
CA GLY A 141 2.60 -11.53 7.23
C GLY A 141 3.20 -10.12 7.22
N ALA A 142 3.98 -9.76 8.24
CA ALA A 142 4.60 -8.44 8.31
C ALA A 142 5.64 -8.24 7.20
N GLN A 143 6.49 -9.24 6.93
CA GLN A 143 7.53 -9.22 5.90
C GLN A 143 6.90 -9.17 4.51
N ARG A 144 5.85 -9.97 4.29
CA ARG A 144 5.07 -9.95 3.05
C ARG A 144 4.49 -8.56 2.77
N ARG A 145 3.90 -7.92 3.79
CA ARG A 145 3.31 -6.59 3.65
C ARG A 145 4.35 -5.51 3.44
N LEU A 146 5.48 -5.57 4.16
CA LEU A 146 6.63 -4.68 3.94
C LEU A 146 7.18 -4.81 2.51
N GLY A 147 7.32 -6.03 1.99
CA GLY A 147 7.76 -6.26 0.61
C GLY A 147 6.80 -5.66 -0.41
N ALA A 148 5.49 -5.80 -0.19
CA ALA A 148 4.48 -5.20 -1.06
C ALA A 148 4.44 -3.67 -0.97
N ASP A 149 4.67 -3.10 0.22
CA ASP A 149 4.79 -1.65 0.41
C ASP A 149 6.05 -1.10 -0.27
N GLU A 150 7.19 -1.81 -0.19
CA GLU A 150 8.42 -1.44 -0.91
C GLU A 150 8.22 -1.48 -2.42
N ILE A 151 7.52 -2.50 -2.95
CA ILE A 151 7.16 -2.55 -4.39
C ILE A 151 6.30 -1.34 -4.76
N ALA A 152 5.33 -0.95 -3.93
CA ALA A 152 4.54 0.25 -4.16
C ALA A 152 5.41 1.52 -4.18
N LEU A 153 6.37 1.65 -3.26
CA LEU A 153 7.25 2.82 -3.22
C LEU A 153 8.22 2.90 -4.42
N ARG A 154 8.73 1.75 -4.89
CA ARG A 154 9.75 1.68 -5.94
C ARG A 154 9.23 1.67 -7.36
N TRP A 155 7.94 1.40 -7.57
CA TRP A 155 7.36 1.21 -8.90
C TRP A 155 7.66 2.36 -9.87
N TRP A 156 7.65 3.61 -9.39
CA TRP A 156 7.90 4.81 -10.19
C TRP A 156 9.34 4.80 -10.73
N ALA A 157 10.30 4.55 -9.84
CA ALA A 157 11.72 4.47 -10.20
C ALA A 157 12.02 3.29 -11.15
N TRP A 158 11.38 2.14 -10.95
CA TRP A 158 11.56 0.97 -11.83
C TRP A 158 10.99 1.20 -13.23
N ARG A 159 9.85 1.88 -13.37
CA ARG A 159 9.27 2.20 -14.69
C ARG A 159 10.11 3.16 -15.50
N GLU A 160 10.70 4.17 -14.87
CA GLU A 160 11.59 5.11 -15.57
C GLU A 160 12.78 4.37 -16.18
N GLN A 161 13.42 3.47 -15.41
CA GLN A 161 14.53 2.64 -15.88
C GLN A 161 14.13 1.72 -17.04
N LEU A 162 12.98 1.05 -16.94
CA LEU A 162 12.49 0.17 -18.02
C LEU A 162 12.10 0.94 -19.29
N THR A 163 11.70 2.20 -19.16
CA THR A 163 11.38 3.05 -20.32
C THR A 163 12.66 3.55 -20.98
N ASP A 164 13.71 3.83 -20.21
CA ASP A 164 15.04 4.24 -20.68
C ASP A 164 15.78 3.08 -21.38
N ASP A 165 15.76 1.88 -20.81
CA ASP A 165 16.39 0.69 -21.42
C ASP A 165 15.65 0.26 -22.70
N ALA A 166 14.32 0.44 -22.76
CA ALA A 166 13.54 0.14 -23.95
C ALA A 166 13.81 1.13 -25.10
N VAL A 167 14.14 2.40 -24.84
CA VAL A 167 14.54 3.32 -25.91
C VAL A 167 15.95 3.04 -26.43
N ASP A 168 16.85 2.51 -25.60
CA ASP A 168 18.19 2.08 -26.02
C ASP A 168 18.15 0.77 -26.84
N GLU A 169 17.30 -0.20 -26.50
CA GLU A 169 17.12 -1.42 -27.32
C GLU A 169 16.45 -1.13 -28.67
N VAL A 170 15.52 -0.17 -28.74
CA VAL A 170 14.88 0.22 -30.01
C VAL A 170 15.84 1.07 -30.87
N ALA A 171 16.72 1.87 -30.25
CA ALA A 171 17.77 2.61 -30.97
C ALA A 171 18.88 1.70 -31.51
N ALA A 172 19.21 0.59 -30.82
CA ALA A 172 20.18 -0.39 -31.28
C ALA A 172 19.65 -1.32 -32.39
N GLY A 173 18.34 -1.34 -32.63
CA GLY A 173 17.68 -2.19 -33.62
C GLY A 173 17.58 -1.61 -35.04
N ASP A 174 17.93 -0.33 -35.26
CA ASP A 174 17.75 0.35 -36.56
C ASP A 174 19.06 0.56 -37.35
N GLU A 175 20.23 0.19 -36.81
CA GLU A 175 21.49 0.26 -37.55
C GLU A 175 21.91 -1.09 -38.16
N ALA A 176 21.14 -1.57 -39.13
CA ALA A 176 21.64 -2.59 -40.07
C ALA A 176 21.02 -2.47 -41.47
N THR A 177 21.89 -2.02 -42.40
CA THR A 177 21.88 -2.20 -43.87
C THR A 177 21.15 -1.20 -44.75
N THR A 178 21.90 -0.26 -45.34
CA THR A 178 21.77 0.12 -46.76
C THR A 178 23.05 0.79 -47.31
N GLU A 179 23.75 0.08 -48.20
CA GLU A 179 24.61 0.57 -49.30
C GLU A 179 24.10 -0.20 -50.55
N ASP A 180 23.88 0.29 -51.77
CA ASP A 180 24.46 1.41 -52.53
C ASP A 180 23.58 1.76 -53.79
N ALA A 181 23.35 3.08 -54.01
CA ALA A 181 23.17 3.94 -55.23
C ALA A 181 22.43 3.53 -56.55
N PRO A 182 22.09 4.47 -57.50
CA PRO A 182 22.37 5.92 -57.58
C PRO A 182 21.19 6.89 -57.95
N ALA A 183 21.51 8.19 -57.91
CA ALA A 183 20.70 9.40 -58.15
C ALA A 183 20.12 9.61 -59.59
N PRO A 184 19.24 10.61 -59.78
CA PRO A 184 19.72 11.89 -60.34
C PRO A 184 19.11 13.17 -59.72
N GLU A 185 19.81 14.28 -59.97
CA GLU A 185 19.52 15.68 -59.61
C GLU A 185 18.42 16.30 -60.49
N ASP A 186 17.58 17.19 -59.94
CA ASP A 186 17.57 18.64 -60.24
C ASP A 186 16.26 19.33 -59.79
N GLY A 187 16.40 20.53 -59.20
CA GLY A 187 15.42 21.61 -59.32
C GLY A 187 14.56 21.98 -58.10
N ALA A 188 15.02 22.95 -57.31
CA ALA A 188 14.18 23.88 -56.54
C ALA A 188 13.86 25.13 -57.41
N PRO A 189 13.10 26.18 -56.98
CA PRO A 189 12.47 26.44 -55.67
C PRO A 189 11.08 27.16 -55.69
N GLY A 190 10.58 27.51 -54.50
CA GLY A 190 9.58 28.58 -54.23
C GLY A 190 8.29 28.06 -53.59
N ASP A 191 7.55 28.75 -52.72
CA ASP A 191 7.61 30.05 -52.03
C ASP A 191 6.40 30.05 -51.05
N ALA A 192 6.49 30.82 -49.95
CA ALA A 192 5.37 31.44 -49.19
C ALA A 192 4.25 30.54 -48.57
N THR A 193 3.54 30.84 -47.48
CA THR A 193 3.48 31.88 -46.42
C THR A 193 2.34 31.44 -45.47
N ALA A 194 2.32 32.02 -44.25
CA ALA A 194 1.18 32.21 -43.33
C ALA A 194 0.58 30.93 -42.69
N GLY A 195 0.38 30.82 -41.37
CA GLY A 195 0.07 31.83 -40.37
C GLY A 195 -1.43 31.74 -40.05
N ASP A 196 -1.78 31.30 -38.83
CA ASP A 196 -2.88 31.88 -38.05
C ASP A 196 -2.90 31.31 -36.62
N GLU A 197 -3.03 32.21 -35.65
CA GLU A 197 -3.32 31.96 -34.25
C GLU A 197 -4.83 32.01 -34.02
N ALA A 198 -5.37 31.27 -33.05
CA ALA A 198 -6.52 31.64 -32.20
C ALA A 198 -6.98 30.42 -31.37
N THR A 199 -6.74 30.35 -30.06
CA THR A 199 -7.46 30.97 -28.93
C THR A 199 -8.81 30.33 -28.56
N GLY A 200 -8.90 30.00 -27.26
CA GLY A 200 -10.11 29.99 -26.42
C GLY A 200 -11.06 28.81 -26.62
N GLU A 201 -11.86 28.38 -25.66
CA GLU A 201 -12.02 28.70 -24.24
C GLU A 201 -12.97 27.63 -23.68
N ALA A 202 -12.90 27.42 -22.37
CA ALA A 202 -13.78 26.56 -21.59
C ALA A 202 -15.28 26.77 -21.84
N THR A 203 -16.08 25.71 -21.67
CA THR A 203 -17.46 25.78 -21.13
C THR A 203 -17.90 24.37 -20.70
N ALA A 204 -18.02 24.17 -19.38
CA ALA A 204 -19.14 23.42 -18.78
C ALA A 204 -20.29 24.44 -18.56
N PRO A 205 -21.58 24.10 -18.33
CA PRO A 205 -22.01 22.92 -17.58
C PRO A 205 -23.39 22.32 -17.98
N ASP A 206 -23.78 21.34 -17.15
CA ASP A 206 -25.14 21.11 -16.62
C ASP A 206 -26.07 20.15 -17.36
N ALA A 207 -26.54 19.15 -16.61
CA ALA A 207 -27.95 18.88 -16.31
C ALA A 207 -28.22 17.39 -16.10
N ALA A 208 -28.69 17.06 -14.89
CA ALA A 208 -29.48 15.85 -14.63
C ALA A 208 -30.79 15.89 -15.46
N PRO A 209 -31.53 14.77 -15.56
CA PRO A 209 -32.63 14.64 -14.59
C PRO A 209 -33.01 13.20 -14.18
N ASP A 210 -33.70 13.21 -13.03
CA ASP A 210 -34.87 12.45 -12.59
C ASP A 210 -34.86 10.96 -12.27
N ALA A 211 -35.46 10.74 -11.10
CA ALA A 211 -35.93 9.52 -10.49
C ALA A 211 -37.18 8.97 -11.19
N GLU A 212 -37.52 7.71 -10.93
CA GLU A 212 -38.89 7.24 -10.68
C GLU A 212 -38.81 5.79 -10.15
N ALA A 213 -39.77 5.44 -9.30
CA ALA A 213 -39.77 4.30 -8.39
C ALA A 213 -40.30 3.00 -9.03
N ALA A 214 -39.93 1.85 -8.44
CA ALA A 214 -40.83 0.68 -8.33
C ALA A 214 -40.33 -0.32 -7.28
N THR A 215 -41.21 -0.57 -6.31
CA THR A 215 -41.21 -1.70 -5.37
C THR A 215 -41.64 -3.00 -6.06
N ASP A 216 -41.12 -4.14 -5.61
CA ASP A 216 -41.86 -5.27 -5.01
C ASP A 216 -41.25 -6.66 -5.32
N GLU A 217 -41.46 -7.56 -4.35
CA GLU A 217 -41.44 -9.03 -4.39
C GLU A 217 -40.12 -9.81 -4.18
N ALA A 218 -40.01 -10.35 -2.96
CA ALA A 218 -39.37 -11.63 -2.64
C ALA A 218 -40.18 -12.81 -3.22
N PRO A 219 -39.58 -14.01 -3.34
CA PRO A 219 -39.97 -15.04 -2.36
C PRO A 219 -38.82 -15.95 -1.86
N THR A 220 -39.01 -16.39 -0.62
CA THR A 220 -38.54 -17.63 0.07
C THR A 220 -39.04 -18.88 -0.66
N ASP A 221 -38.62 -20.13 -0.47
CA ASP A 221 -37.64 -20.89 0.32
C ASP A 221 -37.61 -22.30 -0.33
N GLU A 222 -36.78 -23.20 0.22
CA GLU A 222 -36.91 -24.68 0.20
C GLU A 222 -36.12 -25.48 -0.88
N ASP A 223 -35.02 -26.06 -0.40
CA ASP A 223 -34.91 -27.50 -0.09
C ASP A 223 -33.82 -28.33 -0.80
N ALA A 224 -33.36 -29.31 -0.01
CA ALA A 224 -32.70 -30.58 -0.34
C ALA A 224 -31.18 -30.71 -0.12
N THR A 225 -30.92 -31.20 1.09
CA THR A 225 -29.83 -32.09 1.56
C THR A 225 -29.25 -33.09 0.55
N GLY A 226 -27.95 -33.38 0.66
CA GLY A 226 -27.31 -34.55 0.04
C GLY A 226 -25.86 -34.77 0.45
N ASN A 227 -25.66 -35.50 1.54
CA ASN A 227 -24.38 -36.01 2.04
C ASN A 227 -23.98 -37.29 1.27
N ALA A 228 -22.70 -37.49 0.90
CA ALA A 228 -21.97 -38.76 1.07
C ALA A 228 -20.56 -38.77 0.45
N SER A 229 -19.67 -39.32 1.26
CA SER A 229 -18.24 -39.62 1.16
C SER A 229 -17.81 -40.71 0.14
N ALA A 230 -16.49 -40.68 -0.12
CA ALA A 230 -15.51 -41.79 -0.17
C ALA A 230 -15.41 -42.74 -1.38
N ASP A 231 -14.21 -42.81 -1.97
CA ASP A 231 -13.26 -43.97 -2.02
C ASP A 231 -12.24 -43.74 -3.17
N GLU A 232 -10.94 -43.59 -2.87
CA GLU A 232 -9.87 -44.61 -2.86
C GLU A 232 -9.54 -45.23 -4.24
N ASP A 233 -8.31 -45.02 -4.76
CA ASP A 233 -7.25 -46.06 -4.81
C ASP A 233 -6.05 -45.74 -5.76
N ALA A 234 -4.87 -46.18 -5.31
CA ALA A 234 -3.65 -46.69 -5.99
C ALA A 234 -2.79 -45.89 -7.02
N THR A 235 -1.62 -45.47 -6.53
CA THR A 235 -0.21 -45.80 -6.95
C THR A 235 0.10 -46.33 -8.38
N ASP A 236 1.09 -45.77 -9.09
CA ASP A 236 2.51 -46.21 -9.05
C ASP A 236 3.39 -45.63 -10.21
N ASP A 237 4.61 -45.22 -9.82
CA ASP A 237 5.93 -45.07 -10.44
C ASP A 237 6.29 -44.65 -11.91
N ALA A 238 7.33 -43.79 -11.93
CA ALA A 238 8.58 -43.81 -12.74
C ALA A 238 8.83 -42.76 -13.87
N VAL A 239 9.60 -41.74 -13.48
CA VAL A 239 10.83 -41.14 -14.09
C VAL A 239 11.01 -41.04 -15.61
N GLY A 240 11.21 -39.80 -16.08
CA GLY A 240 11.91 -39.48 -17.33
C GLY A 240 12.21 -37.97 -17.43
N SER A 241 13.49 -37.62 -17.28
CA SER A 241 14.07 -36.28 -17.47
C SER A 241 13.96 -35.85 -18.93
N ASP A 242 13.57 -34.60 -19.21
CA ASP A 242 14.43 -33.65 -19.94
C ASP A 242 13.79 -32.26 -20.14
N ASP A 243 14.69 -31.29 -20.04
CA ASP A 243 14.59 -29.86 -20.20
C ASP A 243 13.83 -29.41 -21.46
N ALA A 244 12.71 -28.72 -21.23
CA ALA A 244 11.97 -27.92 -22.20
C ALA A 244 11.55 -26.60 -21.53
N GLY A 245 12.52 -25.89 -20.96
CA GLY A 245 12.32 -24.54 -20.44
C GLY A 245 11.79 -23.58 -21.51
N THR A 246 10.91 -22.67 -21.08
CA THR A 246 10.70 -21.31 -21.61
C THR A 246 9.42 -21.00 -22.43
N VAL A 247 8.54 -21.96 -22.78
CA VAL A 247 7.33 -21.61 -23.59
C VAL A 247 5.97 -21.95 -22.93
N ALA A 248 5.95 -22.36 -21.66
CA ALA A 248 4.72 -22.69 -20.91
C ALA A 248 4.55 -21.94 -19.55
N LEU A 249 5.37 -20.93 -19.26
CA LEU A 249 5.53 -20.29 -17.94
C LEU A 249 4.43 -19.29 -17.53
N ALA A 250 3.32 -19.18 -18.26
CA ALA A 250 2.22 -18.26 -17.95
C ALA A 250 0.92 -18.97 -17.51
N VAL A 251 0.96 -20.29 -17.33
CA VAL A 251 -0.18 -21.12 -16.96
C VAL A 251 -0.11 -21.44 -15.46
N HIS A 252 -0.69 -20.54 -14.66
CA HIS A 252 -1.46 -20.86 -13.44
C HIS A 252 -0.71 -21.26 -12.16
N HIS A 253 0.16 -20.39 -11.64
CA HIS A 253 0.56 -20.46 -10.24
C HIS A 253 -0.68 -20.54 -9.31
N ALA A 254 -0.85 -21.66 -8.60
CA ALA A 254 -2.08 -21.95 -7.88
C ALA A 254 -2.33 -20.95 -6.73
N GLY A 255 -1.27 -20.55 -6.01
CA GLY A 255 -1.30 -19.48 -5.02
C GLY A 255 -1.82 -18.15 -5.58
N VAL A 256 -1.22 -17.66 -6.67
CA VAL A 256 -1.65 -16.42 -7.35
C VAL A 256 -3.11 -16.49 -7.77
N ARG A 257 -3.59 -17.60 -8.32
CA ARG A 257 -5.01 -17.75 -8.70
C ARG A 257 -5.93 -17.65 -7.49
N ARG A 258 -5.61 -18.35 -6.40
CA ARG A 258 -6.38 -18.27 -5.14
C ARG A 258 -6.38 -16.85 -4.57
N ALA A 259 -5.25 -16.14 -4.64
CA ALA A 259 -5.17 -14.75 -4.20
C ALA A 259 -6.07 -13.83 -5.04
N LEU A 260 -6.06 -13.97 -6.37
CA LEU A 260 -6.93 -13.19 -7.26
C LEU A 260 -8.42 -13.53 -7.08
N GLU A 261 -8.78 -14.81 -6.94
CA GLU A 261 -10.14 -15.25 -6.63
C GLU A 261 -10.59 -14.69 -5.26
N SER A 262 -9.71 -14.70 -4.26
CA SER A 262 -9.97 -14.10 -2.95
C SER A 262 -10.15 -12.59 -3.03
N ALA A 263 -9.38 -11.89 -3.87
CA ALA A 263 -9.51 -10.46 -4.10
C ALA A 263 -10.82 -10.12 -4.84
N GLU A 264 -11.24 -10.96 -5.80
CA GLU A 264 -12.53 -10.82 -6.48
C GLU A 264 -13.72 -11.05 -5.54
N ALA A 265 -13.60 -11.99 -4.60
CA ALA A 265 -14.64 -12.26 -3.61
C ALA A 265 -14.98 -11.01 -2.77
N TYR A 266 -14.03 -10.11 -2.53
CA TYR A 266 -14.24 -8.82 -1.85
C TYR A 266 -15.26 -7.92 -2.55
N LEU A 267 -15.49 -8.08 -3.85
CA LEU A 267 -16.48 -7.30 -4.59
C LEU A 267 -17.91 -7.70 -4.24
N SER A 268 -18.11 -8.93 -3.77
CA SER A 268 -19.43 -9.47 -3.38
C SER A 268 -19.63 -9.49 -1.86
N SER A 269 -18.56 -9.76 -1.11
CA SER A 269 -18.52 -9.72 0.35
C SER A 269 -17.39 -8.78 0.77
N PRO A 270 -17.70 -7.48 0.92
CA PRO A 270 -16.69 -6.49 1.25
C PRO A 270 -15.87 -6.85 2.49
N PRO A 271 -14.55 -6.62 2.46
CA PRO A 271 -13.67 -6.92 3.57
C PRO A 271 -13.76 -5.82 4.65
N PRO A 272 -13.19 -6.08 5.84
CA PRO A 272 -12.97 -5.03 6.83
C PRO A 272 -12.26 -3.80 6.25
N PRO A 273 -12.55 -2.59 6.76
CA PRO A 273 -11.94 -1.36 6.26
C PRO A 273 -10.41 -1.42 6.28
N GLY A 274 -9.77 -0.85 5.26
CA GLY A 274 -8.32 -0.83 5.11
C GLY A 274 -7.68 -2.11 4.60
N ARG A 275 -8.46 -3.19 4.40
CA ARG A 275 -7.95 -4.37 3.71
C ARG A 275 -7.67 -4.14 2.22
N VAL A 276 -8.47 -3.27 1.60
CA VAL A 276 -8.23 -2.77 0.24
C VAL A 276 -8.01 -1.27 0.34
N ARG A 277 -6.89 -0.78 -0.18
CA ARG A 277 -6.47 0.62 -0.15
C ARG A 277 -6.07 1.06 -1.54
N ALA A 278 -6.36 2.30 -1.89
CA ALA A 278 -5.95 2.86 -3.15
C ALA A 278 -5.41 4.28 -2.96
N ALA A 279 -4.33 4.59 -3.66
CA ALA A 279 -3.71 5.92 -3.64
C ALA A 279 -2.95 6.15 -4.94
N HIS A 280 -3.14 7.32 -5.57
CA HIS A 280 -2.38 7.74 -6.75
C HIS A 280 -2.33 6.72 -7.90
N GLY A 281 -3.43 5.99 -8.13
CA GLY A 281 -3.54 4.96 -9.18
C GLY A 281 -2.92 3.60 -8.81
N ALA A 282 -2.36 3.46 -7.61
CA ALA A 282 -1.99 2.17 -7.04
C ALA A 282 -3.13 1.60 -6.20
N VAL A 283 -3.30 0.28 -6.30
CA VAL A 283 -4.26 -0.52 -5.54
C VAL A 283 -3.48 -1.54 -4.72
N ARG A 284 -3.82 -1.63 -3.44
CA ARG A 284 -3.31 -2.60 -2.48
C ARG A 284 -4.48 -3.41 -1.97
N ALA A 285 -4.33 -4.73 -1.93
CA ALA A 285 -5.26 -5.63 -1.28
C ALA A 285 -4.51 -6.68 -0.49
N ASP A 286 -5.00 -6.98 0.71
CA ASP A 286 -4.41 -7.98 1.59
C ASP A 286 -5.42 -9.07 1.94
N GLY A 287 -4.93 -10.26 2.26
CA GLY A 287 -5.74 -11.36 2.73
C GLY A 287 -4.91 -12.43 3.43
N PRO A 288 -5.56 -13.48 3.96
CA PRO A 288 -4.87 -14.54 4.67
C PRO A 288 -3.82 -15.22 3.78
N GLY A 289 -2.54 -15.00 4.09
CA GLY A 289 -1.42 -15.60 3.38
C GLY A 289 -1.02 -14.93 2.06
N TRP A 290 -1.61 -13.79 1.69
CA TRP A 290 -1.29 -13.11 0.43
C TRP A 290 -1.37 -11.60 0.52
N SER A 291 -0.64 -10.93 -0.36
CA SER A 291 -0.63 -9.50 -0.53
C SER A 291 -0.54 -9.17 -2.02
N LEU A 292 -1.46 -8.34 -2.50
CA LEU A 292 -1.49 -7.84 -3.87
C LEU A 292 -1.18 -6.35 -3.87
N VAL A 293 -0.26 -5.94 -4.74
CA VAL A 293 0.06 -4.54 -5.06
C VAL A 293 -0.03 -4.38 -6.57
N ALA A 294 -0.73 -3.37 -7.03
CA ALA A 294 -0.99 -3.19 -8.45
C ALA A 294 -1.10 -1.72 -8.82
N ARG A 295 -0.95 -1.44 -10.11
CA ARG A 295 -1.44 -0.19 -10.69
C ARG A 295 -2.57 -0.47 -11.65
N THR A 296 -3.60 0.37 -11.61
CA THR A 296 -4.82 0.20 -12.42
C THR A 296 -4.54 0.30 -13.93
N ASP A 297 -3.46 0.98 -14.32
CA ASP A 297 -3.03 1.21 -15.70
C ASP A 297 -1.97 0.22 -16.23
N ASP A 298 -1.47 -0.70 -15.40
CA ASP A 298 -0.27 -1.50 -15.71
C ASP A 298 -0.45 -2.99 -15.38
N MET A 299 0.19 -3.47 -14.31
CA MET A 299 0.23 -4.86 -13.88
C MET A 299 0.01 -4.96 -12.36
N ALA A 300 -0.02 -6.19 -11.85
CA ALA A 300 -0.02 -6.47 -10.43
C ALA A 300 1.15 -7.38 -10.03
N PHE A 301 1.55 -7.31 -8.77
CA PHE A 301 2.41 -8.29 -8.13
C PHE A 301 1.66 -8.91 -6.96
N VAL A 302 1.83 -10.22 -6.81
CA VAL A 302 1.30 -10.99 -5.69
C VAL A 302 2.47 -11.58 -4.91
N LEU A 303 2.43 -11.40 -3.59
CA LEU A 303 3.35 -12.01 -2.65
C LEU A 303 2.55 -13.02 -1.82
N LEU A 304 3.17 -14.15 -1.51
CA LEU A 304 2.53 -15.29 -0.86
C LEU A 304 3.32 -15.74 0.37
N ASP A 305 2.64 -16.24 1.39
CA ASP A 305 3.31 -16.85 2.54
C ASP A 305 3.89 -18.24 2.25
N GLU A 306 3.30 -18.96 1.29
CA GLU A 306 3.78 -20.29 0.87
C GLU A 306 5.09 -20.22 0.07
N GLU A 307 5.39 -19.05 -0.52
CA GLU A 307 6.57 -18.82 -1.36
C GLU A 307 7.29 -17.56 -0.86
N PRO A 308 7.99 -17.66 0.30
CA PRO A 308 8.57 -16.51 0.98
C PRO A 308 9.69 -15.86 0.15
N GLY A 309 9.69 -14.54 0.07
CA GLY A 309 10.68 -13.77 -0.67
C GLY A 309 10.48 -13.76 -2.20
N GLU A 310 9.48 -14.48 -2.71
CA GLU A 310 9.12 -14.45 -4.12
C GLU A 310 8.08 -13.36 -4.43
N VAL A 311 8.22 -12.76 -5.61
CA VAL A 311 7.29 -11.75 -6.13
C VAL A 311 6.74 -12.27 -7.45
N HIS A 312 5.43 -12.54 -7.48
CA HIS A 312 4.79 -13.14 -8.65
C HIS A 312 4.12 -12.05 -9.51
N PRO A 313 4.65 -11.76 -10.72
CA PRO A 313 4.04 -10.80 -11.62
C PRO A 313 2.75 -11.36 -12.25
N VAL A 314 1.69 -10.56 -12.19
CA VAL A 314 0.42 -10.80 -12.89
C VAL A 314 0.30 -9.74 -13.98
N ARG A 315 0.50 -10.16 -15.23
CA ARG A 315 0.29 -9.28 -16.37
C ARG A 315 -1.17 -8.87 -16.48
N ARG A 316 -1.41 -7.69 -17.04
CA ARG A 316 -2.73 -7.10 -17.24
C ARG A 316 -3.80 -8.08 -17.74
N GLY A 317 -3.58 -8.74 -18.88
CA GLY A 317 -4.59 -9.61 -19.49
C GLY A 317 -5.96 -8.90 -19.65
N PRO A 318 -7.04 -9.65 -19.95
CA PRO A 318 -8.38 -9.06 -20.10
C PRO A 318 -9.12 -8.83 -18.78
N ALA A 319 -8.82 -9.61 -17.73
CA ALA A 319 -9.60 -9.63 -16.49
C ALA A 319 -9.04 -8.68 -15.40
N LEU A 320 -7.72 -8.52 -15.30
CA LEU A 320 -7.10 -7.74 -14.22
C LEU A 320 -7.56 -6.27 -14.21
N PRO A 321 -7.67 -5.54 -15.34
CA PRO A 321 -8.09 -4.13 -15.30
C PRO A 321 -9.45 -3.92 -14.66
N ALA A 322 -10.41 -4.81 -14.96
CA ALA A 322 -11.76 -4.72 -14.40
C ALA A 322 -11.75 -5.00 -12.89
N LEU A 323 -10.96 -5.99 -12.44
CA LEU A 323 -10.79 -6.27 -11.02
C LEU A 323 -10.14 -5.09 -10.29
N LEU A 324 -9.07 -4.51 -10.84
CA LEU A 324 -8.35 -3.40 -10.20
C LEU A 324 -9.21 -2.14 -10.12
N ASP A 325 -9.98 -1.81 -11.16
CA ASP A 325 -10.94 -0.69 -11.13
C ASP A 325 -12.05 -0.93 -10.10
N ALA A 326 -12.54 -2.18 -9.97
CA ALA A 326 -13.53 -2.52 -8.95
C ALA A 326 -12.95 -2.41 -7.52
N LEU A 327 -11.71 -2.85 -7.30
CA LEU A 327 -11.02 -2.73 -6.02
C LEU A 327 -10.70 -1.27 -5.67
N ASP A 328 -10.32 -0.45 -6.65
CA ASP A 328 -10.10 1.00 -6.48
C ASP A 328 -11.39 1.70 -6.00
N ARG A 329 -12.52 1.39 -6.64
CA ARG A 329 -13.83 1.91 -6.21
C ARG A 329 -14.25 1.42 -4.83
N LEU A 330 -13.93 0.17 -4.49
CA LEU A 330 -14.16 -0.39 -3.15
C LEU A 330 -13.33 0.34 -2.09
N ALA A 331 -12.06 0.65 -2.39
CA ALA A 331 -11.19 1.41 -1.48
C ALA A 331 -11.68 2.85 -1.26
N ALA A 332 -12.25 3.49 -2.29
CA ALA A 332 -12.82 4.85 -2.17
C ALA A 332 -14.12 4.90 -1.34
N ARG A 333 -14.77 3.76 -1.11
CA ARG A 333 -16.03 3.63 -0.37
C ARG A 333 -16.01 2.38 0.53
N PRO A 334 -15.22 2.40 1.61
CA PRO A 334 -15.25 1.32 2.58
C PRO A 334 -16.67 1.25 3.18
N VAL A 335 -17.27 0.05 3.16
CA VAL A 335 -18.61 -0.22 3.71
C VAL A 335 -18.58 -0.52 5.20
#